data_AF-A0A7K6AB43-F1
#
_entry.id   AF-A0A7K6AB43-F1
#
_cell.length_a   1.000
_cell.length_b   1.000
_cell.length_c   1.000
_cell.angle_alpha   90.00
_cell.angle_beta   90.00
_cell.angle_gamma   90.00
#
_symmetry.space_group_name_H-M   'P 1'
#
loop_
_entity.id
_entity.type
_entity.pdbx_description
1 polymer ?
#
loop_
_entity_poly.entity_id
_entity_poly.type
_entity_poly.pdbx_seq_one_letter_code
_entity_poly.pdbx_strand_id
1 'polypeptide(L)'
;MTTTTPTTSKSSTTTKATKPCEPEVCTWSEWFDVDFPSAGPNQGDFETYQHIRAAGKHICQHPKEIECRAEDYPDLAIQQVGQVVQCDVHFGLVCKNEDQTGKFKMCLNYRIRVLCCTPNYNCVSPVTTRPTSTSTLPTSTTVTTSTSTFHSSTTQPTSAEIILSTSTTSPTTTTPTTTPTVSTTTA
;
A
#
# COMPACT_ATOMS: atom_id res chain seq x y z
N MET A 1 31.57 34.49 -72.50
CA MET A 1 30.61 34.60 -71.39
C MET A 1 29.41 33.78 -71.81
N THR A 2 28.94 32.75 -71.10
CA THR A 2 28.55 32.72 -69.68
C THR A 2 28.57 31.27 -69.20
N THR A 3 29.09 31.03 -68.00
CA THR A 3 29.14 29.71 -67.33
C THR A 3 27.84 29.48 -66.56
N THR A 4 27.22 28.31 -66.72
CA THR A 4 26.06 27.88 -65.91
C THR A 4 26.37 26.53 -65.25
N THR A 5 26.56 26.57 -63.94
CA THR A 5 26.78 25.41 -63.08
C THR A 5 25.43 24.87 -62.58
N PRO A 6 25.17 23.55 -62.60
CA PRO A 6 23.92 23.02 -62.06
C PRO A 6 23.97 22.97 -60.52
N THR A 7 23.07 23.68 -59.87
CA THR A 7 22.89 23.65 -58.41
C THR A 7 22.11 22.40 -58.01
N THR A 8 22.77 21.46 -57.35
CA THR A 8 22.13 20.26 -56.79
C THR A 8 21.41 20.63 -55.49
N SER A 9 20.08 20.68 -55.51
CA SER A 9 19.27 20.87 -54.31
C SER A 9 19.31 19.61 -53.45
N LYS A 10 19.99 19.68 -52.29
CA LYS A 10 19.94 18.62 -51.27
C LYS A 10 18.57 18.68 -50.59
N SER A 11 17.70 17.71 -50.90
CA SER A 11 16.49 17.46 -50.14
C SER A 11 16.88 17.02 -48.73
N SER A 12 16.63 17.89 -47.73
CA SER A 12 16.76 17.53 -46.32
C SER A 12 15.58 16.64 -45.93
N THR A 13 15.80 15.33 -45.85
CA THR A 13 14.83 14.40 -45.29
C THR A 13 14.81 14.59 -43.77
N THR A 14 13.88 15.40 -43.26
CA THR A 14 13.65 15.54 -41.81
C THR A 14 13.09 14.22 -41.29
N THR A 15 13.96 13.38 -40.73
CA THR A 15 13.57 12.16 -40.03
C THR A 15 12.87 12.59 -38.74
N LYS A 16 11.52 12.58 -38.72
CA LYS A 16 10.76 12.68 -37.48
C LYS A 16 11.21 11.51 -36.60
N ALA A 17 11.90 11.82 -35.51
CA ALA A 17 12.18 10.84 -34.47
C ALA A 17 10.83 10.39 -33.89
N THR A 18 10.36 9.22 -34.30
CA THR A 18 9.20 8.58 -33.70
C THR A 18 9.62 8.20 -32.28
N LYS A 19 9.02 8.85 -31.26
CA LYS A 19 9.25 8.44 -29.87
C LYS A 19 8.91 6.95 -29.73
N PRO A 20 9.74 6.15 -29.03
CA PRO A 20 9.41 4.76 -28.77
C PRO A 20 8.05 4.69 -28.05
N CYS A 21 7.23 3.72 -28.47
CA CYS A 21 5.89 3.53 -27.92
C CYS A 21 6.01 3.09 -26.45
N GLU A 22 5.36 3.81 -25.54
CA GLU A 22 5.44 3.49 -24.11
C GLU A 22 4.52 2.30 -23.78
N PRO A 23 5.06 1.18 -23.24
CA PRO A 23 4.35 -0.09 -23.15
C PRO A 23 3.23 -0.09 -22.11
N GLU A 24 3.22 0.86 -21.19
CA GLU A 24 2.21 1.00 -20.14
C GLU A 24 1.75 2.46 -20.06
N VAL A 25 0.50 2.66 -19.65
CA VAL A 25 -0.05 3.98 -19.34
C VAL A 25 -0.29 4.03 -17.84
N CYS A 26 0.34 4.99 -17.18
CA CYS A 26 0.28 5.17 -15.74
C CYS A 26 -0.52 6.43 -15.39
N THR A 27 -1.44 6.29 -14.43
CA THR A 27 -2.29 7.40 -13.95
C THR A 27 -2.37 7.34 -12.44
N TRP A 28 -2.30 8.52 -11.80
CA TRP A 28 -2.55 8.66 -10.37
C TRP A 28 -4.02 8.38 -10.06
N SER A 29 -4.27 7.63 -8.98
CA SER A 29 -5.61 7.46 -8.44
C SER A 29 -6.18 8.77 -7.89
N GLU A 30 -7.46 8.74 -7.52
CA GLU A 30 -7.99 9.67 -6.53
C GLU A 30 -7.24 9.56 -5.19
N TRP A 31 -7.44 10.54 -4.32
CA TRP A 31 -6.99 10.44 -2.94
C TRP A 31 -7.91 9.53 -2.14
N PHE A 32 -7.32 8.64 -1.37
CA PHE A 32 -7.95 7.74 -0.43
C PHE A 32 -7.71 8.26 0.99
N ASP A 33 -8.83 8.49 1.67
CA ASP A 33 -8.97 8.88 3.07
C ASP A 33 -10.19 8.08 3.55
N VAL A 34 -9.93 6.89 4.11
CA VAL A 34 -10.96 5.92 4.50
C VAL A 34 -10.95 5.61 5.98
N ASP A 35 -9.91 6.01 6.69
CA ASP A 35 -9.76 5.92 8.13
C ASP A 35 -9.63 7.32 8.73
N PHE A 36 -10.00 7.47 10.01
CA PHE A 36 -9.88 8.75 10.71
C PHE A 36 -9.25 8.52 12.08
N PRO A 37 -8.26 9.33 12.48
CA PRO A 37 -7.56 9.11 13.73
C PRO A 37 -8.50 9.28 14.92
N SER A 38 -8.34 8.39 15.89
CA SER A 38 -9.04 8.44 17.18
C SER A 38 -8.04 8.42 18.34
N ALA A 39 -8.49 8.87 19.51
CA ALA A 39 -7.66 8.86 20.71
C ALA A 39 -7.51 7.44 21.28
N GLY A 40 -6.31 7.09 21.74
CA GLY A 40 -6.01 5.82 22.40
C GLY A 40 -4.72 5.18 21.88
N PRO A 41 -4.08 4.27 22.65
CA PRO A 41 -2.79 3.70 22.28
C PRO A 41 -2.87 2.79 21.05
N ASN A 42 -3.96 2.03 20.92
CA ASN A 42 -4.21 1.11 19.80
C ASN A 42 -4.99 1.78 18.66
N GLN A 43 -4.91 3.10 18.57
CA GLN A 43 -5.54 3.89 17.53
C GLN A 43 -4.44 4.57 16.70
N GLY A 44 -4.84 5.19 15.60
CA GLY A 44 -3.93 5.77 14.64
C GLY A 44 -4.71 6.12 13.39
N ASP A 45 -3.99 6.25 12.29
CA ASP A 45 -4.58 6.46 10.99
C ASP A 45 -3.97 5.49 9.97
N PHE A 46 -4.83 4.76 9.26
CA PHE A 46 -4.47 3.56 8.51
C PHE A 46 -5.06 3.55 7.10
N GLU A 47 -4.47 4.34 6.21
CA GLU A 47 -4.74 4.32 4.77
C GLU A 47 -4.04 3.14 4.07
N THR A 48 -4.35 1.92 4.53
CA THR A 48 -3.79 0.69 3.96
C THR A 48 -4.62 0.19 2.78
N TYR A 49 -4.00 -0.55 1.85
CA TYR A 49 -4.73 -1.11 0.71
C TYR A 49 -5.86 -2.06 1.14
N GLN A 50 -5.69 -2.73 2.28
CA GLN A 50 -6.74 -3.55 2.87
C GLN A 50 -7.92 -2.69 3.34
N HIS A 51 -7.67 -1.60 4.06
CA HIS A 51 -8.73 -0.69 4.53
C HIS A 51 -9.45 -0.01 3.36
N ILE A 52 -8.71 0.44 2.35
CA ILE A 52 -9.27 1.07 1.14
C ILE A 52 -10.22 0.09 0.42
N ARG A 53 -9.81 -1.16 0.26
CA ARG A 53 -10.67 -2.20 -0.34
C ARG A 53 -11.85 -2.56 0.55
N ALA A 54 -11.67 -2.61 1.86
CA ALA A 54 -12.74 -2.87 2.82
C ALA A 54 -13.80 -1.75 2.83
N ALA A 55 -13.39 -0.51 2.57
CA ALA A 55 -14.28 0.64 2.35
C ALA A 55 -14.95 0.63 0.95
N GLY A 56 -14.74 -0.41 0.14
CA GLY A 56 -15.37 -0.58 -1.18
C GLY A 56 -14.72 0.25 -2.29
N LYS A 57 -13.55 0.84 -2.06
CA LYS A 57 -12.82 1.61 -3.08
C LYS A 57 -11.92 0.71 -3.92
N HIS A 58 -11.68 1.12 -5.16
CA HIS A 58 -10.85 0.38 -6.10
C HIS A 58 -9.41 0.92 -6.11
N ILE A 59 -8.46 0.07 -5.77
CA ILE A 59 -7.02 0.33 -5.88
C ILE A 59 -6.36 -0.78 -6.69
N CYS A 60 -5.43 -0.43 -7.60
CA CYS A 60 -4.76 -1.44 -8.42
C CYS A 60 -3.97 -2.43 -7.57
N GLN A 61 -3.71 -3.62 -8.13
CA GLN A 61 -3.00 -4.68 -7.41
C GLN A 61 -1.51 -4.38 -7.18
N HIS A 62 -0.89 -3.68 -8.12
CA HIS A 62 0.53 -3.34 -8.08
C HIS A 62 0.74 -1.85 -8.35
N PRO A 63 0.52 -0.99 -7.32
CA PRO A 63 0.97 0.39 -7.35
C PRO A 63 2.46 0.48 -7.71
N LYS A 64 2.82 1.40 -8.60
CA LYS A 64 4.23 1.70 -8.91
C LYS A 64 4.82 2.74 -7.98
N GLU A 65 4.01 3.72 -7.61
CA GLU A 65 4.38 4.81 -6.71
C GLU A 65 3.24 5.07 -5.75
N ILE A 66 3.58 5.67 -4.62
CA ILE A 66 2.65 6.13 -3.60
C ILE A 66 2.98 7.57 -3.24
N GLU A 67 1.95 8.36 -3.00
CA GLU A 67 2.06 9.66 -2.39
C GLU A 67 1.18 9.69 -1.15
N CYS A 68 1.76 10.09 -0.02
CA CYS A 68 1.04 10.27 1.23
C CYS A 68 1.10 11.71 1.69
N ARG A 69 0.00 12.21 2.25
CA ARG A 69 -0.15 13.62 2.62
C ARG A 69 -0.97 13.74 3.90
N ALA A 70 -0.56 14.62 4.80
CA ALA A 70 -1.44 15.05 5.89
C ALA A 70 -2.49 16.02 5.34
N GLU A 71 -3.76 15.84 5.68
CA GLU A 71 -4.85 16.68 5.19
C GLU A 71 -4.67 18.15 5.57
N ASP A 72 -4.31 18.41 6.83
CA ASP A 72 -4.12 19.77 7.37
C ASP A 72 -2.79 20.42 6.96
N TYR A 73 -1.84 19.63 6.43
CA TYR A 73 -0.53 20.11 6.01
C TYR A 73 -0.18 19.66 4.60
N PRO A 74 -0.97 20.08 3.60
CA PRO A 74 -0.80 19.61 2.24
C PRO A 74 0.57 20.00 1.68
N ASP A 75 1.07 21.19 1.97
CA ASP A 75 2.30 21.67 1.34
C ASP A 75 3.59 21.10 1.97
N LEU A 76 3.47 20.31 3.03
CA LEU A 76 4.59 19.64 3.68
C LEU A 76 4.77 18.23 3.12
N ALA A 77 6.03 17.87 2.84
CA ALA A 77 6.36 16.48 2.58
C ALA A 77 6.11 15.64 3.83
N ILE A 78 5.75 14.37 3.67
CA ILE A 78 5.37 13.49 4.79
C ILE A 78 6.46 13.42 5.89
N GLN A 79 7.74 13.50 5.50
CA GLN A 79 8.88 13.48 6.42
C GLN A 79 9.03 14.78 7.24
N GLN A 80 8.40 15.87 6.81
CA GLN A 80 8.46 17.19 7.43
C GLN A 80 7.29 17.47 8.37
N VAL A 81 6.24 16.63 8.34
CA VAL A 81 5.04 16.76 9.19
C VAL A 81 5.37 16.60 10.68
N GLY A 82 6.44 15.86 11.01
CA GLY A 82 6.92 15.69 12.38
C GLY A 82 6.25 14.56 13.16
N GLN A 83 5.52 13.67 12.49
CA GLN A 83 5.00 12.43 13.05
C GLN A 83 5.74 11.21 12.51
N VAL A 84 5.75 10.12 13.28
CA VAL A 84 6.26 8.83 12.84
C VAL A 84 5.21 8.20 11.95
N VAL A 85 5.40 8.31 10.63
CA VAL A 85 4.46 7.81 9.61
C VAL A 85 5.21 6.90 8.66
N GLN A 86 4.67 5.71 8.42
CA GLN A 86 5.13 4.82 7.37
C GLN A 86 4.28 5.06 6.12
N CYS A 87 4.93 5.44 5.02
CA CYS A 87 4.31 5.62 3.72
C CYS A 87 5.08 4.76 2.72
N ASP A 88 4.49 3.63 2.31
CA ASP A 88 5.18 2.63 1.50
C ASP A 88 4.25 2.01 0.45
N VAL A 89 4.79 1.84 -0.77
CA VAL A 89 4.03 1.37 -1.94
C VAL A 89 3.54 -0.07 -1.83
N HIS A 90 4.06 -0.86 -0.87
CA HIS A 90 3.65 -2.25 -0.70
C HIS A 90 2.41 -2.40 0.17
N PHE A 91 2.11 -1.43 1.04
CA PHE A 91 1.02 -1.57 2.01
C PHE A 91 0.13 -0.33 2.16
N GLY A 92 0.56 0.86 1.73
CA GLY A 92 -0.16 2.12 1.92
C GLY A 92 0.49 2.99 3.00
N LEU A 93 -0.34 3.63 3.83
CA LEU A 93 0.12 4.43 4.96
C LEU A 93 -0.31 3.83 6.29
N VAL A 94 0.59 3.93 7.27
CA VAL A 94 0.37 3.56 8.66
C VAL A 94 0.95 4.65 9.56
N CYS A 95 0.07 5.29 10.33
CA CYS A 95 0.43 6.07 11.50
C CYS A 95 -0.18 5.40 12.73
N LYS A 96 0.62 5.12 13.75
CA LYS A 96 0.13 4.59 15.03
C LYS A 96 0.33 5.60 16.14
N ASN A 97 -0.65 5.75 17.02
CA ASN A 97 -0.54 6.63 18.17
C ASN A 97 0.55 6.17 19.16
N GLU A 98 0.73 4.86 19.32
CA GLU A 98 1.78 4.30 20.19
C GLU A 98 3.20 4.72 19.79
N ASP A 99 3.43 4.95 18.49
CA ASP A 99 4.73 5.34 17.94
C ASP A 99 4.98 6.85 18.04
N GLN A 100 3.96 7.66 18.32
CA GLN A 100 4.11 9.11 18.38
C GLN A 100 4.76 9.56 19.70
N THR A 101 5.55 10.62 19.59
CA THR A 101 6.26 11.23 20.71
C THR A 101 5.60 12.53 21.16
N GLY A 102 5.93 12.99 22.37
CA GLY A 102 5.37 14.21 22.94
C GLY A 102 4.09 13.99 23.77
N LYS A 103 3.46 15.09 24.16
CA LYS A 103 2.25 15.09 25.02
C LYS A 103 1.00 14.64 24.28
N PHE A 104 0.90 14.98 22.99
CA PHE A 104 -0.21 14.62 22.13
C PHE A 104 0.27 13.57 21.14
N LYS A 105 -0.05 12.31 21.43
CA LYS A 105 0.40 11.16 20.64
C LYS A 105 -0.57 10.77 19.52
N MET A 106 -1.54 11.63 19.21
CA MET A 106 -2.56 11.32 18.22
C MET A 106 -2.03 11.57 16.80
N CYS A 107 -2.19 10.59 15.92
CA CYS A 107 -1.95 10.76 14.48
C CYS A 107 -2.79 11.90 13.91
N LEU A 108 -2.24 12.61 12.94
CA LEU A 108 -3.00 13.49 12.06
C LEU A 108 -3.86 12.66 11.10
N ASN A 109 -4.82 13.31 10.43
CA ASN A 109 -5.55 12.69 9.34
C ASN A 109 -4.69 12.71 8.08
N TYR A 110 -4.43 11.54 7.50
CA TYR A 110 -3.67 11.37 6.29
C TYR A 110 -4.53 10.84 5.17
N ARG A 111 -4.02 11.03 3.95
CA ARG A 111 -4.59 10.45 2.74
C ARG A 111 -3.49 9.99 1.82
N ILE A 112 -3.78 9.01 0.99
CA ILE A 112 -2.84 8.49 0.00
C ILE A 112 -3.40 8.53 -1.42
N ARG A 113 -2.53 8.60 -2.41
CA ARG A 113 -2.86 8.20 -3.79
C ARG A 113 -1.74 7.34 -4.34
N VAL A 114 -2.05 6.54 -5.35
CA VAL A 114 -1.10 5.62 -5.96
C VAL A 114 -1.03 5.80 -7.47
N LEU A 115 0.14 5.56 -8.04
CA LEU A 115 0.33 5.51 -9.47
C LEU A 115 0.04 4.09 -9.95
N CYS A 116 -1.05 3.93 -10.70
CA CYS A 116 -1.48 2.66 -11.26
C CYS A 116 -1.22 2.63 -12.76
N CYS A 117 -0.64 1.53 -13.25
CA CYS A 117 -0.32 1.36 -14.66
C CYS A 117 -1.13 0.24 -15.29
N THR A 118 -1.53 0.43 -16.53
CA THR A 118 -2.17 -0.61 -17.35
C THR A 118 -1.43 -0.78 -18.67
N PRO A 119 -1.45 -1.98 -19.28
CA PRO A 119 -0.82 -2.20 -20.57
C PRO A 119 -1.33 -1.22 -21.63
N ASN A 120 -0.43 -0.63 -22.40
CA ASN A 120 -0.78 0.20 -23.54
C ASN A 120 -1.05 -0.68 -24.76
N TYR A 121 -2.31 -1.05 -24.98
CA TYR A 121 -2.71 -1.90 -26.10
C TYR A 121 -2.45 -1.28 -27.48
N ASN A 122 -2.24 0.04 -27.56
CA ASN A 122 -1.86 0.72 -28.80
C ASN A 122 -0.38 0.50 -29.18
N CYS A 123 0.43 -0.02 -28.24
CA CYS A 123 1.85 -0.30 -28.43
C CYS A 123 2.15 -1.78 -28.67
N VAL A 124 1.13 -2.64 -28.79
CA VAL A 124 1.32 -4.06 -29.09
C VAL A 124 1.86 -4.17 -30.51
N SER A 125 3.14 -4.49 -30.63
CA SER A 125 3.73 -4.85 -31.92
C SER A 125 3.00 -6.07 -32.48
N PRO A 126 2.73 -6.15 -33.80
CA PRO A 126 2.18 -7.36 -34.38
C PRO A 126 3.10 -8.53 -34.03
N VAL A 127 2.53 -9.56 -33.39
CA VAL A 127 3.22 -10.82 -33.14
C VAL A 127 3.72 -11.30 -34.49
N THR A 128 5.03 -11.22 -34.72
CA THR A 128 5.65 -11.88 -35.86
C THR A 128 5.55 -13.37 -35.56
N THR A 129 4.58 -14.04 -36.17
CA THR A 129 4.48 -15.49 -36.17
C THR A 129 5.73 -16.03 -36.85
N ARG A 130 6.76 -16.35 -36.05
CA ARG A 130 7.90 -17.13 -36.51
C ARG A 130 7.33 -18.48 -36.98
N PRO A 131 7.63 -18.94 -38.20
CA PRO A 131 7.16 -20.24 -38.65
C PRO A 131 7.69 -21.31 -37.70
N THR A 132 6.76 -22.04 -37.10
CA THR A 132 7.04 -23.23 -36.30
C THR A 132 7.70 -24.25 -37.22
N SER A 133 9.01 -24.46 -37.10
CA SER A 133 9.67 -25.60 -37.71
C SER A 133 9.15 -26.85 -37.02
N THR A 134 8.25 -27.58 -37.68
CA THR A 134 7.75 -28.89 -37.28
C THR A 134 8.94 -29.86 -37.27
N SER A 135 9.54 -30.06 -36.09
CA SER A 135 10.47 -31.16 -35.87
C SER A 135 9.66 -32.37 -35.42
N THR A 136 9.29 -33.23 -36.38
CA THR A 136 8.78 -34.57 -36.11
C THR A 136 9.88 -35.39 -35.43
N LEU A 137 9.78 -35.55 -34.11
CA LEU A 137 10.51 -36.58 -33.37
C LEU A 137 9.57 -37.77 -33.15
N PRO A 138 10.03 -39.01 -33.38
CA PRO A 138 9.15 -40.18 -33.30
C PRO A 138 8.64 -40.41 -31.88
N THR A 139 7.34 -40.62 -31.80
CA THR A 139 6.59 -41.14 -30.66
C THR A 139 7.26 -42.39 -30.09
N SER A 140 7.75 -42.30 -28.85
CA SER A 140 7.92 -43.48 -28.00
C SER A 140 6.89 -43.40 -26.88
N THR A 141 5.79 -44.12 -27.08
CA THR A 141 4.81 -44.45 -26.05
C THR A 141 5.45 -45.36 -25.01
N THR A 142 5.62 -44.83 -23.80
CA THR A 142 5.68 -45.65 -22.59
C THR A 142 4.72 -45.03 -21.59
N VAL A 143 3.53 -45.61 -21.52
CA VAL A 143 2.53 -45.31 -20.49
C VAL A 143 2.99 -46.06 -19.24
N THR A 144 3.59 -45.34 -18.30
CA THR A 144 3.80 -45.86 -16.95
C THR A 144 2.80 -45.19 -16.04
N THR A 145 1.69 -45.88 -15.81
CA THR A 145 0.67 -45.52 -14.84
C THR A 145 1.24 -45.73 -13.43
N SER A 146 1.66 -44.65 -12.78
CA SER A 146 1.92 -44.66 -11.33
C SER A 146 0.86 -43.82 -10.64
N THR A 147 -0.20 -44.52 -10.19
CA THR A 147 -1.15 -44.05 -9.19
C THR A 147 -0.41 -43.68 -7.91
N SER A 148 -0.38 -42.41 -7.56
CA SER A 148 -0.01 -41.94 -6.22
C SER A 148 -1.16 -41.18 -5.61
N THR A 149 -1.99 -41.90 -4.85
CA THR A 149 -2.94 -41.36 -3.89
C THR A 149 -2.19 -40.55 -2.83
N PHE A 150 -2.32 -39.23 -2.85
CA PHE A 150 -1.92 -38.43 -1.70
C PHE A 150 -3.06 -38.45 -0.68
N HIS A 151 -2.87 -39.28 0.33
CA HIS A 151 -3.55 -39.23 1.62
C HIS A 151 -3.48 -37.81 2.19
N SER A 152 -4.63 -37.26 2.58
CA SER A 152 -4.70 -36.15 3.53
C SER A 152 -4.24 -36.66 4.90
N SER A 153 -3.01 -36.34 5.29
CA SER A 153 -2.54 -36.52 6.65
C SER A 153 -3.02 -35.36 7.51
N THR A 154 -4.15 -35.58 8.19
CA THR A 154 -4.57 -34.84 9.38
C THR A 154 -3.62 -35.18 10.52
N THR A 155 -2.79 -34.23 10.93
CA THR A 155 -2.07 -34.30 12.21
C THR A 155 -2.47 -33.13 13.08
N GLN A 156 -3.48 -33.40 13.91
CA GLN A 156 -3.75 -32.71 15.16
C GLN A 156 -2.62 -33.04 16.15
N PRO A 157 -2.17 -32.09 16.96
CA PRO A 157 -1.71 -32.39 18.30
C PRO A 157 -2.76 -31.91 19.31
N THR A 158 -3.25 -32.89 20.06
CA THR A 158 -4.13 -32.78 21.21
C THR A 158 -3.31 -32.42 22.46
N SER A 159 -3.83 -31.44 23.22
CA SER A 159 -3.82 -31.25 24.68
C SER A 159 -2.51 -31.08 25.48
N ALA A 160 -2.47 -30.00 26.27
CA ALA A 160 -2.32 -30.08 27.74
C ALA A 160 -2.71 -28.75 28.42
N GLU A 161 -3.91 -28.75 29.01
CA GLU A 161 -4.35 -28.16 30.30
C GLU A 161 -3.39 -27.27 31.12
N ILE A 162 -3.86 -26.07 31.51
CA ILE A 162 -3.77 -25.58 32.91
C ILE A 162 -5.05 -24.78 33.24
N ILE A 163 -5.90 -25.38 34.07
CA ILE A 163 -6.93 -24.70 34.85
C ILE A 163 -6.23 -23.94 35.97
N LEU A 164 -6.43 -22.63 36.07
CA LEU A 164 -6.27 -21.93 37.34
C LEU A 164 -7.49 -21.06 37.61
N SER A 165 -8.38 -21.60 38.42
CA SER A 165 -9.37 -20.86 39.18
C SER A 165 -8.67 -20.22 40.37
N THR A 166 -8.77 -18.90 40.52
CA THR A 166 -8.60 -18.22 41.81
C THR A 166 -9.66 -17.15 41.96
N SER A 167 -10.64 -17.48 42.78
CA SER A 167 -11.55 -16.58 43.49
C SER A 167 -10.79 -15.79 44.59
N THR A 168 -11.48 -14.77 45.16
CA THR A 168 -11.20 -14.03 46.42
C THR A 168 -10.04 -13.02 46.37
N THR A 169 -10.09 -11.78 46.90
CA THR A 169 -11.02 -11.08 47.82
C THR A 169 -10.72 -9.57 47.76
N SER A 170 -11.74 -8.76 48.07
CA SER A 170 -11.68 -7.32 48.37
C SER A 170 -10.61 -6.97 49.43
N PRO A 171 -10.07 -5.73 49.41
CA PRO A 171 -10.20 -4.94 50.62
C PRO A 171 -10.85 -3.57 50.38
N THR A 172 -11.98 -3.40 51.05
CA THR A 172 -12.57 -2.12 51.44
C THR A 172 -11.54 -1.34 52.26
N THR A 173 -11.18 -0.12 51.85
CA THR A 173 -10.47 0.82 52.72
C THR A 173 -11.29 2.11 52.80
N THR A 174 -12.10 2.18 53.86
CA THR A 174 -12.70 3.40 54.40
C THR A 174 -11.60 4.30 54.96
N THR A 175 -11.54 5.55 54.51
CA THR A 175 -10.82 6.61 55.21
C THR A 175 -11.84 7.69 55.60
N PRO A 176 -12.05 7.94 56.91
CA PRO A 176 -12.75 9.13 57.37
C PRO A 176 -11.73 10.25 57.51
N THR A 177 -11.85 11.32 56.70
CA THR A 177 -11.10 12.55 56.97
C THR A 177 -12.07 13.67 57.30
N THR A 178 -12.03 14.00 58.59
CA THR A 178 -12.73 15.05 59.29
C THR A 178 -12.36 16.44 58.80
N THR A 179 -13.38 17.26 58.65
CA THR A 179 -13.44 18.73 58.62
C THR A 179 -12.51 19.40 59.66
N PRO A 180 -11.98 20.58 59.35
CA PRO A 180 -12.30 21.70 60.25
C PRO A 180 -12.91 22.90 59.52
N THR A 181 -14.01 23.37 60.11
CA THR A 181 -14.75 24.59 59.80
C THR A 181 -13.86 25.79 60.12
N VAL A 182 -13.62 26.66 59.14
CA VAL A 182 -13.11 28.00 59.39
C VAL A 182 -14.30 28.94 59.46
N SER A 183 -14.64 29.35 60.68
CA SER A 183 -15.54 30.45 60.96
C SER A 183 -14.80 31.76 60.68
N THR A 184 -15.28 32.52 59.69
CA THR A 184 -14.82 33.89 59.45
C THR A 184 -15.81 34.85 60.12
N THR A 185 -15.35 35.56 61.14
CA THR A 185 -16.06 36.66 61.82
C THR A 185 -15.08 37.78 62.07
N THR A 186 -15.21 38.88 61.31
CA THR A 186 -14.89 40.31 61.58
C THR A 186 -14.79 41.02 60.22
N ALA A 187 -15.34 42.20 59.96
CA ALA A 187 -15.90 43.25 60.81
C ALA A 187 -17.14 43.87 60.13
#